data_AF-A0A2A7VQJ5-F1
#
_entry.id   AF-A0A2A7VQJ5-F1
#
_cell.length_a   1.000
_cell.length_b   1.000
_cell.length_c   1.000
_cell.angle_alpha   90.00
_cell.angle_beta   90.00
_cell.angle_gamma   90.00
#
_symmetry.space_group_name_H-M   'P 1'
#
loop_
_entity.id
_entity.type
_entity.pdbx_description
1 polymer ?
#
loop_
_entity_poly.entity_id
_entity_poly.type
_entity_poly.pdbx_seq_one_letter_code
_entity_poly.pdbx_strand_id
1 'polypeptide(L)'
;NSYAEEVENRIIEPLELSNTFLPGNSSVIPGTNHARGYVQPDGASELKDVTYYNPSAASSAGDMISTADDLNKFFSCLLGGKLLKEQQLKQMLTTVPTGKEGIDGYGL
;
A
#
# COMPACT_ATOMS: atom_id res chain seq x y z
N ASN A 1 9.24 -15.58 -10.26
CA ASN A 1 8.02 -14.83 -9.92
C ASN A 1 8.39 -13.39 -9.61
N SER A 2 7.57 -12.43 -10.03
CA SER A 2 7.75 -11.01 -9.67
C SER A 2 7.22 -10.75 -8.25
N TYR A 3 7.58 -9.63 -7.61
CA TYR A 3 6.95 -9.28 -6.32
C TYR A 3 5.44 -9.10 -6.47
N ALA A 4 5.00 -8.53 -7.60
CA ALA A 4 3.60 -8.31 -7.88
C ALA A 4 2.84 -9.64 -7.95
N GLU A 5 3.42 -10.65 -8.62
CA GLU A 5 2.84 -12.00 -8.67
C GLU A 5 2.76 -12.65 -7.29
N GLU A 6 3.75 -12.44 -6.42
CA GLU A 6 3.70 -12.98 -5.06
C GLU A 6 2.66 -12.26 -4.18
N VAL A 7 2.52 -10.94 -4.30
CA VAL A 7 1.49 -10.18 -3.56
C VAL A 7 0.09 -10.55 -4.06
N GLU A 8 -0.08 -10.71 -5.37
CA GLU A 8 -1.34 -11.15 -5.98
C GLU A 8 -1.75 -12.51 -5.41
N ASN A 9 -0.89 -13.52 -5.58
CA ASN A 9 -1.20 -14.91 -5.24
C ASN A 9 -1.30 -15.18 -3.72
N ARG A 10 -0.63 -14.39 -2.88
CA ARG A 10 -0.58 -14.64 -1.42
C ARG A 10 -1.49 -13.74 -0.59
N ILE A 11 -1.88 -12.59 -1.14
CA ILE A 11 -2.61 -11.56 -0.39
C ILE A 11 -3.88 -11.16 -1.12
N ILE A 12 -3.77 -10.68 -2.36
CA ILE A 12 -4.92 -10.08 -3.07
C ILE A 12 -5.96 -11.14 -3.40
N GLU A 13 -5.57 -12.24 -4.08
CA GLU A 13 -6.50 -13.31 -4.44
C GLU A 13 -7.07 -14.03 -3.21
N PRO A 14 -6.26 -14.50 -2.22
CA PRO A 14 -6.79 -15.25 -1.09
C PRO A 14 -7.68 -14.45 -0.14
N LEU A 15 -7.48 -13.12 -0.09
CA LEU A 15 -8.33 -12.22 0.68
C LEU A 15 -9.42 -11.57 -0.19
N GLU A 16 -9.55 -11.92 -1.47
CA GLU A 16 -10.53 -11.35 -2.39
C GLU A 16 -10.53 -9.81 -2.36
N LEU A 17 -9.35 -9.19 -2.44
CA LEU A 17 -9.18 -7.72 -2.46
C LEU A 17 -9.47 -7.17 -3.85
N SER A 18 -10.74 -7.25 -4.26
CA SER A 18 -11.18 -7.00 -5.64
C SER A 18 -10.91 -5.60 -6.21
N ASN A 19 -10.56 -4.62 -5.36
CA ASN A 19 -10.21 -3.27 -5.76
C ASN A 19 -8.75 -2.90 -5.42
N THR A 20 -7.89 -3.91 -5.29
CA THR A 20 -6.46 -3.75 -5.03
C THR A 20 -5.66 -4.16 -6.25
N PHE A 21 -4.72 -3.31 -6.69
CA PHE A 21 -4.01 -3.47 -7.96
C PHE A 21 -2.51 -3.17 -7.83
N LEU A 22 -1.71 -3.87 -8.61
CA LEU A 22 -0.27 -3.65 -8.80
C LEU A 22 -0.02 -3.15 -10.24
N PRO A 23 -0.08 -1.83 -10.49
CA PRO A 23 -0.07 -1.26 -11.84
C PRO A 23 1.31 -1.28 -12.52
N GLY A 24 2.39 -1.59 -11.79
CA GLY A 24 3.75 -1.59 -12.32
C GLY A 24 4.19 -0.20 -12.80
N ASN A 25 4.26 0.00 -14.12
CA ASN A 25 4.61 1.29 -14.72
C ASN A 25 3.42 2.02 -15.38
N SER A 26 2.21 1.47 -15.26
CA SER A 26 0.99 2.10 -15.77
C SER A 26 0.67 3.35 -14.93
N SER A 27 0.36 4.46 -15.59
CA SER A 27 -0.11 5.68 -14.93
C SER A 27 -1.61 5.71 -14.69
N VAL A 28 -2.34 4.66 -15.08
CA VAL A 28 -3.81 4.61 -15.03
C VAL A 28 -4.27 3.98 -13.72
N ILE A 29 -5.19 4.66 -13.04
CA ILE A 29 -6.01 4.07 -11.97
C ILE A 29 -7.18 3.32 -12.64
N PRO A 30 -7.40 2.02 -12.39
CA PRO A 30 -8.47 1.27 -13.03
C PRO A 30 -9.88 1.81 -12.72
N GLY A 31 -10.74 1.81 -13.73
CA GLY A 31 -12.14 2.21 -13.62
C GLY A 31 -12.37 3.73 -13.59
N THR A 32 -13.57 4.14 -13.18
CA THR A 32 -13.97 5.56 -13.07
C THR A 32 -14.25 5.99 -11.64
N ASN A 33 -14.21 5.07 -10.68
CA ASN A 33 -14.54 5.33 -9.28
C ASN A 33 -13.27 5.63 -8.47
N HIS A 34 -12.59 6.71 -8.84
CA HIS A 34 -11.44 7.23 -8.11
C HIS A 34 -11.46 8.76 -8.12
N ALA A 35 -10.89 9.36 -7.08
CA ALA A 35 -10.74 10.80 -7.02
C ALA A 35 -9.67 11.28 -8.02
N ARG A 36 -9.60 12.60 -8.18
CA ARG A 36 -8.43 13.27 -8.76
C ARG A 36 -7.34 13.39 -7.69
N GLY A 37 -6.09 13.18 -8.09
CA GLY A 37 -4.92 13.39 -7.24
C GLY A 37 -4.28 14.75 -7.51
N TYR A 38 -3.91 15.49 -6.47
CA TYR A 38 -3.27 16.80 -6.61
C TYR A 38 -2.01 16.91 -5.76
N VAL A 39 -1.00 17.62 -6.26
CA VAL A 39 0.23 17.93 -5.52
C VAL A 39 0.52 19.43 -5.57
N GLN A 40 1.12 19.94 -4.50
CA GLN A 40 1.61 21.32 -4.38
C GLN A 40 3.01 21.29 -3.74
N PRO A 41 4.09 21.07 -4.51
CA PRO A 41 5.42 20.80 -3.96
C PRO A 41 6.00 21.92 -3.09
N ASP A 42 5.65 23.17 -3.38
CA ASP A 42 6.14 24.37 -2.69
C ASP A 42 5.16 24.93 -1.65
N GLY A 43 3.98 24.33 -1.49
CA GLY A 43 2.93 24.79 -0.58
C GLY A 43 2.30 26.16 -0.93
N ALA A 44 2.64 26.75 -2.08
CA ALA A 44 2.22 28.11 -2.45
C ALA A 44 1.70 28.24 -3.89
N SER A 45 2.16 27.39 -4.80
CA SER A 45 1.71 27.35 -6.21
C SER A 45 0.30 26.78 -6.36
N GLU A 46 -0.29 26.87 -7.55
CA GLU A 46 -1.57 26.19 -7.80
C GLU A 46 -1.42 24.66 -7.69
N LEU A 47 -2.50 24.00 -7.26
CA LEU A 47 -2.56 22.54 -7.19
C LEU A 47 -2.44 21.95 -8.60
N LYS A 48 -1.46 21.05 -8.78
CA LYS A 48 -1.27 20.32 -10.03
C LYS A 48 -1.98 18.98 -9.98
N ASP A 49 -2.90 18.74 -10.93
CA ASP A 49 -3.50 17.41 -11.14
C ASP A 49 -2.41 16.42 -11.57
N VAL A 50 -2.25 15.37 -10.77
CA VAL A 50 -1.32 14.25 -10.96
C VAL A 50 -2.03 12.90 -10.86
N THR A 51 -3.32 12.86 -11.21
CA THR A 51 -4.13 11.62 -11.21
C THR A 51 -3.47 10.52 -12.07
N TYR A 52 -2.85 10.92 -13.18
CA TYR A 52 -2.05 10.02 -14.01
C TYR A 52 -0.57 10.17 -13.67
N TYR A 53 -0.08 9.27 -12.81
CA TYR A 53 1.30 9.28 -12.33
C TYR A 53 1.88 7.87 -12.48
N ASN A 54 3.08 7.76 -13.06
CA ASN A 54 3.77 6.47 -13.19
C ASN A 54 4.38 6.07 -11.83
N PRO A 55 3.88 4.99 -11.18
CA PRO A 55 4.31 4.63 -9.82
C PRO A 55 5.60 3.80 -9.79
N SER A 56 6.24 3.54 -10.94
CA SER A 56 7.45 2.69 -11.02
C SER A 56 8.62 3.24 -10.22
N ALA A 57 8.63 4.55 -9.91
CA ALA A 57 9.63 5.16 -9.05
C ALA A 57 9.55 4.65 -7.59
N ALA A 58 8.36 4.26 -7.13
CA ALA A 58 8.14 3.67 -5.81
C ALA A 58 8.27 2.14 -5.85
N SER A 59 7.79 1.49 -6.93
CA SER A 59 7.80 0.02 -7.06
C SER A 59 7.21 -0.64 -5.80
N SER A 60 7.77 -1.74 -5.32
CA SER A 60 7.33 -2.44 -4.10
C SER A 60 7.31 -1.60 -2.81
N ALA A 61 7.86 -0.38 -2.82
CA ALA A 61 7.77 0.54 -1.69
C ALA A 61 6.47 1.35 -1.65
N GLY A 62 5.69 1.41 -2.74
CA GLY A 62 4.47 2.23 -2.76
C GLY A 62 3.74 2.37 -4.09
N ASP A 63 3.75 1.34 -4.95
CA ASP A 63 3.06 1.37 -6.25
C ASP A 63 1.60 0.91 -6.22
N MET A 64 1.15 0.30 -5.12
CA MET A 64 -0.17 -0.32 -5.02
C MET A 64 -1.30 0.69 -4.98
N ILE A 65 -2.43 0.32 -5.60
CA ILE A 65 -3.72 1.02 -5.53
C ILE A 65 -4.66 0.15 -4.71
N SER A 66 -5.50 0.73 -3.86
CA SER A 66 -6.50 0.00 -3.08
C SER A 66 -7.69 0.89 -2.69
N THR A 67 -8.64 0.32 -1.96
CA THR A 67 -9.80 1.01 -1.37
C THR A 67 -9.76 0.92 0.15
N ALA A 68 -10.54 1.76 0.83
CA ALA A 68 -10.65 1.70 2.29
C ALA A 68 -11.12 0.31 2.79
N ASP A 69 -12.07 -0.31 2.08
CA ASP A 69 -12.61 -1.62 2.45
C ASP A 69 -11.56 -2.73 2.32
N ASP A 70 -10.82 -2.76 1.21
CA ASP A 70 -9.76 -3.75 0.98
C ASP A 70 -8.59 -3.56 1.97
N LEU A 71 -8.18 -2.32 2.25
CA LEU A 71 -7.16 -2.03 3.25
C LEU A 71 -7.59 -2.47 4.65
N ASN A 72 -8.83 -2.19 5.05
CA ASN A 72 -9.38 -2.65 6.32
C ASN A 72 -9.41 -4.18 6.41
N LYS A 73 -9.79 -4.87 5.32
CA LYS A 73 -9.79 -6.33 5.25
C LYS A 73 -8.37 -6.90 5.38
N PHE A 74 -7.41 -6.31 4.67
CA PHE A 74 -5.99 -6.67 4.77
C PHE A 74 -5.48 -6.55 6.21
N PHE A 75 -5.62 -5.37 6.84
CA PHE A 75 -5.13 -5.15 8.21
C PHE A 75 -5.85 -6.04 9.23
N SER A 76 -7.16 -6.24 9.09
CA SER A 76 -7.91 -7.16 9.96
C SER A 76 -7.43 -8.60 9.85
N CYS A 77 -7.14 -9.10 8.64
CA CYS A 77 -6.58 -10.43 8.43
C CYS A 77 -5.13 -10.55 8.92
N LEU A 78 -4.30 -9.53 8.67
CA LEU A 78 -2.91 -9.49 9.10
C LEU A 78 -2.80 -9.54 10.62
N LEU A 79 -3.43 -8.57 11.29
CA LEU A 79 -3.37 -8.43 12.75
C LEU A 79 -4.18 -9.52 13.46
N GLY A 80 -5.17 -10.11 12.79
CA GLY A 80 -5.89 -11.29 13.24
C GLY A 80 -5.13 -12.62 13.04
N GLY A 81 -3.89 -12.59 12.52
CA GLY A 81 -3.05 -13.80 12.38
C GLY A 81 -3.48 -14.74 11.24
N LYS A 82 -4.25 -14.26 10.27
CA LYS A 82 -4.69 -15.07 9.11
C LYS A 82 -3.66 -15.11 7.98
N LEU A 83 -2.80 -14.09 7.89
CA LEU A 83 -1.77 -14.01 6.85
C LEU A 83 -0.41 -14.55 7.29
N LEU A 84 -0.09 -14.42 8.57
CA LEU A 84 1.19 -14.83 9.14
C LEU A 84 0.94 -15.80 10.29
N LYS A 85 1.78 -16.83 10.41
CA LYS A 85 1.81 -17.63 11.65
C LYS A 85 2.23 -16.71 12.80
N GLU A 86 1.84 -17.08 14.01
CA GLU A 86 2.05 -16.28 15.22
C GLU A 86 3.52 -15.84 15.40
N GLN A 87 4.48 -16.73 15.12
CA GLN A 87 5.90 -16.40 15.22
C GLN A 87 6.29 -15.24 14.29
N GLN A 88 5.88 -15.28 13.02
CA GLN A 88 6.16 -14.22 12.04
C GLN A 88 5.40 -12.92 12.38
N LEU A 89 4.15 -13.01 12.83
CA LEU A 89 3.39 -11.83 13.26
C LEU A 89 4.08 -11.14 14.44
N LYS A 90 4.58 -11.91 15.42
CA LYS A 90 5.35 -11.37 16.54
C LYS A 90 6.65 -10.69 16.08
N GLN A 91 7.33 -11.25 15.08
CA GLN A 91 8.51 -10.59 14.49
C GLN A 91 8.14 -9.25 13.83
N MET A 92 7.08 -9.23 13.00
CA MET A 92 6.60 -8.01 12.34
C MET A 92 6.24 -6.90 13.34
N LEU A 93 5.64 -7.27 14.47
CA LEU A 93 5.26 -6.35 15.55
C LEU A 93 6.42 -5.99 16.50
N THR A 94 7.60 -6.58 16.32
CA THR A 94 8.80 -6.18 17.08
C THR A 94 9.42 -4.97 16.40
N THR A 95 9.21 -3.79 16.99
CA THR A 95 9.64 -2.51 16.43
C THR A 95 11.03 -2.08 16.90
N VAL A 96 11.70 -1.26 16.09
CA VAL A 96 12.91 -0.50 16.49
C VAL A 96 12.58 0.98 16.70
N PRO A 97 13.24 1.69 17.62
CA PRO A 97 13.03 3.12 17.83
C PRO A 97 13.32 3.91 16.56
N THR A 98 12.43 4.83 16.18
CA THR A 98 12.63 5.63 14.95
C THR A 98 13.51 6.86 15.16
N GLY A 99 13.68 7.30 16.41
CA GLY A 99 14.33 8.57 16.75
C GLY A 99 13.54 9.81 16.31
N LYS A 100 12.28 9.65 15.85
CA LYS A 100 11.39 10.74 15.48
C LYS A 100 10.34 10.97 16.55
N GLU A 101 10.16 12.24 16.93
CA GLU A 101 9.12 12.66 17.86
C GLU A 101 7.74 12.27 17.30
N GLY A 102 6.92 11.61 18.13
CA GLY A 102 5.58 11.16 17.76
C GLY A 102 5.51 9.84 16.98
N ILE A 103 6.65 9.17 16.72
CA ILE A 103 6.68 7.83 16.10
C ILE A 103 7.62 6.94 16.92
N ASP A 104 7.08 6.29 17.95
CA ASP A 104 7.90 5.58 18.94
C ASP A 104 8.65 4.36 18.37
N GLY A 105 8.13 3.73 17.31
CA GLY A 105 8.78 2.58 16.69
C GLY A 105 8.32 2.29 15.26
N TYR A 106 9.17 1.62 14.49
CA TYR A 106 8.88 1.10 13.15
C TYR A 106 9.23 -0.39 13.10
N GLY A 107 8.41 -1.20 12.43
CA GLY A 107 8.64 -2.65 12.30
C GLY A 107 9.90 -2.96 11.49
N LEU A 108 10.51 -4.11 11.75
CA LEU A 108 11.65 -4.63 10.97
C LEU A 108 11.28 -4.95 9.52
#